data_AF-A0A7W1MUX2-F1
#
_entry.id   AF-A0A7W1MUX2-F1
#
_cell.length_a   1.000
_cell.length_b   1.000
_cell.length_c   1.000
_cell.angle_alpha   90.00
_cell.angle_beta   90.00
_cell.angle_gamma   90.00
#
_symmetry.space_group_name_H-M   'P 1'
#
loop_
_entity.id
_entity.type
_entity.pdbx_description
1 polymer ?
#
loop_
_entity_poly.entity_id
_entity_poly.type
_entity_poly.pdbx_seq_one_letter_code
_entity_poly.pdbx_strand_id
1 'polypeptide(L)' 'MPTFNNSRADTLASMDRIEKIIKNTEGRLVIQHSPEDFAELPKFPDYIH' A
#
# COMPACT_ATOMS: atom_id res chain seq x y z
N MET A 1 9.58 -0.91 -8.91
CA MET A 1 9.05 -2.08 -8.18
C MET A 1 9.85 -3.31 -8.58
N PRO A 2 10.00 -4.36 -7.74
CA PRO A 2 10.43 -5.65 -8.27
C PRO A 2 9.52 -5.97 -9.47
N THR A 3 10.11 -6.38 -10.59
CA THR A 3 9.39 -6.50 -11.86
C THR A 3 8.27 -7.52 -11.80
N PHE A 4 8.42 -8.57 -10.99
CA PHE A 4 7.39 -9.59 -10.78
C PHE A 4 7.47 -10.17 -9.36
N ASN A 5 6.34 -10.70 -8.88
CA ASN A 5 6.30 -11.56 -7.70
C ASN A 5 6.93 -12.92 -8.03
N ASN A 6 7.95 -13.35 -7.29
CA ASN A 6 8.62 -14.63 -7.53
C ASN A 6 7.87 -15.86 -6.99
N SER A 7 6.94 -15.64 -6.05
CA SER A 7 6.20 -16.71 -5.36
C SER A 7 4.82 -16.20 -4.97
N ARG A 8 3.78 -16.90 -5.43
CA ARG A 8 2.39 -16.58 -5.09
C ARG A 8 2.15 -16.66 -3.58
N ALA A 9 2.76 -17.64 -2.91
CA ALA A 9 2.61 -17.82 -1.47
C ALA A 9 3.18 -16.61 -0.71
N ASP A 10 4.35 -16.13 -1.12
CA ASP A 10 4.98 -14.97 -0.49
C ASP A 10 4.22 -13.68 -0.76
N THR A 11 3.63 -13.53 -1.95
CA THR A 11 2.73 -12.41 -2.26
C THR A 11 1.53 -12.39 -1.32
N LEU A 12 0.80 -13.51 -1.20
CA LEU A 12 -0.36 -13.58 -0.32
C LEU A 12 0.01 -13.35 1.15
N ALA A 13 1.11 -13.92 1.61
CA ALA A 13 1.61 -13.70 2.96
C ALA A 13 1.99 -12.23 3.21
N SER A 14 2.53 -11.54 2.20
CA SER A 14 2.86 -10.11 2.32
C SER A 14 1.61 -9.23 2.43
N MET A 15 0.54 -9.53 1.68
CA MET A 15 -0.73 -8.80 1.77
C MET A 15 -1.40 -9.00 3.13
N ASP A 16 -1.44 -10.24 3.64
CA ASP A 16 -1.97 -10.54 4.99
C ASP A 16 -1.20 -9.79 6.09
N ARG A 17 0.13 -9.67 5.96
CA ARG A 17 0.94 -8.85 6.88
C ARG A 17 0.56 -7.38 6.82
N ILE A 18 0.36 -6.81 5.63
CA ILE A 18 -0.07 -5.41 5.47
C ILE A 18 -1.43 -5.20 6.12
N GLU A 19 -2.41 -6.07 5.85
CA GLU A 19 -3.75 -5.98 6.45
C GLU A 19 -3.70 -5.99 7.98
N LYS A 20 -2.87 -6.85 8.57
CA LYS A 20 -2.67 -6.91 10.03
C LYS A 20 -2.06 -5.63 10.59
N ILE A 21 -1.06 -5.06 9.91
CA ILE A 21 -0.45 -3.78 10.32
C ILE A 21 -1.51 -2.69 10.33
N ILE A 22 -2.29 -2.56 9.27
CA ILE A 22 -3.34 -1.54 9.15
C ILE A 22 -4.41 -1.72 10.24
N LYS A 23 -4.88 -2.94 10.48
CA LYS A 23 -5.85 -3.22 11.55
C LYS A 23 -5.34 -2.86 12.96
N ASN A 24 -4.05 -3.07 13.22
CA ASN A 24 -3.47 -2.82 14.54
C ASN A 24 -3.04 -1.37 14.76
N THR A 25 -2.75 -0.63 13.69
CA THR A 25 -2.21 0.74 13.77
C THR A 25 -3.23 1.81 13.38
N GLU A 26 -4.38 1.42 12.84
CA GLU A 26 -5.36 2.33 12.23
C GLU A 26 -4.73 3.21 11.13
N GLY A 27 -3.67 2.71 10.49
CA GLY A 27 -2.93 3.42 9.46
C GLY A 27 -3.70 3.55 8.14
N ARG A 28 -3.33 4.54 7.33
CA ARG A 28 -3.82 4.69 5.95
C ARG A 28 -2.98 3.84 5.00
N LEU A 29 -3.63 2.96 4.24
CA LEU A 29 -2.99 2.22 3.14
C LEU A 29 -3.14 3.01 1.83
N VAL A 30 -2.04 3.15 1.08
CA VAL A 30 -2.02 3.77 -0.26
C VAL A 30 -1.42 2.77 -1.23
N ILE A 31 -2.18 2.40 -2.26
CA ILE A 31 -1.83 1.42 -3.28
C ILE A 31 -1.16 2.14 -4.46
N GLN A 32 0.05 1.71 -4.82
CA GLN A 32 0.85 2.39 -5.86
C GLN A 32 0.17 2.44 -7.24
N HIS A 33 -0.51 1.38 -7.65
CA HIS A 33 -1.15 1.26 -8.96
C HIS A 33 -2.67 1.46 -8.91
N SER A 34 -3.16 2.19 -7.91
CA SER A 34 -4.56 2.58 -7.77
C SER A 34 -4.72 4.05 -8.21
N PRO A 35 -5.48 4.32 -9.30
CA PRO A 35 -5.79 5.68 -9.71
C PRO A 35 -6.53 6.48 -8.63
N GLU A 36 -7.41 5.81 -7.89
CA GLU A 36 -8.18 6.39 -6.79
C GLU A 36 -7.27 6.81 -5.62
N ASP A 37 -6.42 5.92 -5.11
CA ASP A 37 -5.51 6.27 -4.02
C ASP A 37 -4.52 7.36 -4.43
N PHE A 38 -4.05 7.34 -5.69
CA PHE A 38 -3.20 8.40 -6.22
C PHE A 38 -3.91 9.76 -6.25
N ALA A 39 -5.19 9.79 -6.62
CA ALA A 39 -5.97 11.02 -6.65
C ALA A 39 -6.22 11.61 -5.25
N GLU A 40 -6.20 10.78 -4.21
CA GLU A 40 -6.34 11.20 -2.83
C GLU A 40 -5.03 11.63 -2.14
N LEU A 41 -3.89 11.53 -2.82
CA LEU A 41 -2.62 12.01 -2.29
C LEU A 41 -2.55 13.55 -2.36
N PRO A 42 -1.89 14.20 -1.38
CA PRO A 42 -1.62 15.62 -1.49
C PRO A 42 -0.75 15.89 -2.73
N LYS A 43 -1.08 16.97 -3.44
CA LYS A 43 -0.30 17.39 -4.59
C LYS A 43 0.93 18.13 -4.09
N PHE A 44 2.07 17.85 -4.70
CA PHE A 44 3.29 18.61 -4.42
C PHE A 44 3.03 20.13 -4.50
N PRO A 45 3.51 20.93 -3.52
CA PRO A 45 4.45 20.59 -2.44
C PRO A 45 3.81 20.09 -1.13
N ASP A 46 2.50 19.90 -1.09
CA ASP A 46 1.78 19.51 0.12
C ASP A 46 2.13 18.06 0.54
N TYR A 47 2.05 17.77 1.84
CA TYR A 47 2.32 16.45 2.42
C TYR A 47 1.26 16.09 3.49
N ILE A 48 1.15 14.79 3.80
CA ILE A 48 0.24 14.29 4.85
C ILE A 48 0.88 14.56 6.22
N HIS A 49 0.16 15.23 7.12
CA HIS A 49 0.60 15.48 8.51
C HIS A 49 0.32 14.29 9.42
#